data_AF-A0A5C3MM04-F1
#
_entry.id   AF-A0A5C3MM04-F1
#
_cell.length_a   1.000
_cell.length_b   1.000
_cell.length_c   1.000
_cell.angle_alpha   90.00
_cell.angle_beta   90.00
_cell.angle_gamma   90.00
#
_symmetry.space_group_name_H-M   'P 1'
#
loop_
_entity.id
_entity.type
_entity.pdbx_description
1 polymer ?
#
loop_
_entity_poly.entity_id
_entity_poly.type
_entity_poly.pdbx_seq_one_letter_code
_entity_poly.pdbx_strand_id
1 'polypeptide(L)'
;MQKWWAFAPKELVRRGKHRIPMSDIPAPAPTVLRKRSALHLRTLDPTRLHSEDIADIAGRVSRTVHFPVAPEEPTLEMHYFYSGSRNIPFPPDSQGFFYWHIDPDAPPASGQLRFRTASSDSATFSSGCDLQLPDGRIWNIPLFRIARATKYSGLRAHLLCEELVTARLLDTAMKNSAPSQREHRIPESDIPATAAAGPRRRSPLLLRTLDRTRLDVYDFVDITGKMTRNARFPVAPEEPRLQLRYFKSGGRNNIPFPPNTRGFFYWHLEPDAPPLAGQLRFRTTTSSDPDTFPTGRDLQLPDGRIWCISLFDIARISQYSGLRVHLVSEELVTAEVLDTGLHVSASSGARICHPSTESLLIWKFGQRFLVDLPSACMACWIIGSSAAGRLRLPPLSSVCVRESESTGMCYVMSESPGSRISPQTGTHDFLKGVDRRPFTGQALVQLERSTLPEHKGTRTVVLRILKVMTKSDGCYDASWTPESQENGLDMTGIHQHAWSVNVDRPPRKGSLGSLAKALSILFDNEALQGRQDRQRAKL
;
A
#
# COMPACT_ATOMS: atom_id res chain seq x y z
N MET A 1 27.85 -14.28 -53.44
CA MET A 1 28.41 -15.57 -53.01
C MET A 1 29.49 -15.26 -51.98
N GLN A 2 29.23 -15.59 -50.70
CA GLN A 2 29.97 -16.60 -49.91
C GLN A 2 31.45 -16.26 -49.72
N LYS A 3 32.09 -16.38 -48.55
CA LYS A 3 31.76 -16.56 -47.12
C LYS A 3 33.16 -16.85 -46.52
N TRP A 4 33.59 -16.09 -45.50
CA TRP A 4 34.40 -16.51 -44.34
C TRP A 4 35.79 -17.15 -44.60
N TRP A 5 36.83 -16.85 -43.83
CA TRP A 5 37.17 -17.60 -42.62
C TRP A 5 38.13 -16.82 -41.69
N ALA A 6 38.24 -17.35 -40.48
CA ALA A 6 38.69 -16.84 -39.20
C ALA A 6 40.19 -17.07 -38.87
N PHE A 7 40.74 -16.24 -37.95
CA PHE A 7 41.64 -16.50 -36.78
C PHE A 7 42.88 -17.45 -36.94
N ALA A 8 44.07 -17.30 -36.34
CA ALA A 8 44.64 -16.52 -35.22
C ALA A 8 46.23 -16.56 -35.27
N PRO A 9 47.02 -16.60 -34.17
CA PRO A 9 47.79 -15.49 -33.57
C PRO A 9 49.33 -15.72 -33.47
N LYS A 10 50.14 -14.72 -33.09
CA LYS A 10 51.51 -14.91 -32.56
C LYS A 10 51.93 -13.87 -31.51
N GLU A 11 52.42 -14.36 -30.37
CA GLU A 11 53.27 -13.69 -29.36
C GLU A 11 54.67 -13.32 -29.96
N LEU A 12 55.70 -12.74 -29.33
CA LEU A 12 56.09 -12.25 -27.98
C LEU A 12 57.39 -11.45 -28.24
N VAL A 13 57.69 -10.32 -27.55
CA VAL A 13 59.09 -9.93 -27.28
C VAL A 13 59.21 -9.26 -25.92
N ARG A 14 60.04 -9.86 -25.05
CA ARG A 14 60.56 -9.35 -23.77
C ARG A 14 62.05 -9.00 -23.93
N ARG A 15 62.49 -7.91 -23.27
CA ARG A 15 63.83 -7.70 -22.70
C ARG A 15 63.73 -6.43 -21.84
N GLY A 16 64.14 -6.32 -20.58
CA GLY A 16 64.85 -7.18 -19.65
C GLY A 16 65.61 -6.27 -18.69
N LYS A 17 65.57 -6.54 -17.37
CA LYS A 17 66.69 -6.39 -16.39
C LYS A 17 66.19 -6.72 -14.98
N HIS A 18 66.87 -7.68 -14.35
CA HIS A 18 66.76 -8.05 -12.94
C HIS A 18 67.87 -7.37 -12.12
N ARG A 19 67.59 -7.05 -10.85
CA ARG A 19 68.45 -7.32 -9.69
C ARG A 19 67.56 -7.60 -8.45
N ILE A 20 68.12 -8.36 -7.50
CA ILE A 20 67.49 -9.32 -6.57
C ILE A 20 67.20 -8.66 -5.16
N PRO A 21 66.77 -9.37 -4.08
CA PRO A 21 65.46 -9.25 -3.44
C PRO A 21 65.50 -8.84 -1.94
N MET A 22 64.36 -8.51 -1.33
CA MET A 22 64.18 -8.65 0.12
C MET A 22 62.71 -8.91 0.48
N SER A 23 62.50 -10.13 1.00
CA SER A 23 61.57 -10.52 2.08
C SER A 23 60.13 -9.98 2.12
N ASP A 24 59.21 -10.93 1.98
CA ASP A 24 58.02 -11.16 2.84
C ASP A 24 56.94 -10.09 2.96
N ILE A 25 56.02 -10.09 1.99
CA ILE A 25 54.61 -9.71 2.19
C ILE A 25 53.72 -10.70 1.42
N PRO A 26 52.87 -11.52 2.06
CA PRO A 26 51.86 -12.29 1.35
C PRO A 26 50.83 -11.32 0.75
N ALA A 27 50.76 -11.28 -0.57
CA ALA A 27 49.68 -10.61 -1.30
C ALA A 27 48.33 -11.26 -0.96
N PRO A 28 47.23 -10.48 -0.85
CA PRO A 28 45.91 -11.04 -0.61
C PRO A 28 45.51 -11.91 -1.79
N ALA A 29 45.19 -13.17 -1.49
CA ALA A 29 44.64 -14.11 -2.47
C ALA A 29 43.40 -13.51 -3.16
N PRO A 30 43.20 -13.77 -4.46
CA PRO A 30 42.06 -13.23 -5.18
C PRO A 30 40.78 -13.74 -4.53
N THR A 31 39.90 -12.82 -4.15
CA THR A 31 38.57 -13.13 -3.62
C THR A 31 37.81 -13.90 -4.70
N VAL A 32 37.88 -15.23 -4.60
CA VAL A 32 37.02 -16.14 -5.34
C VAL A 32 35.60 -15.67 -5.06
N LEU A 33 34.90 -15.21 -6.10
CA LEU A 33 33.48 -14.91 -6.06
C LEU A 33 32.78 -16.21 -5.66
N ARG A 34 32.52 -16.37 -4.36
CA ARG A 34 31.92 -17.59 -3.79
C ARG A 34 30.56 -17.74 -4.45
N LYS A 35 30.43 -18.73 -5.35
CA LYS A 35 29.15 -19.16 -5.93
C LYS A 35 28.11 -19.20 -4.80
N ARG A 36 26.99 -18.51 -5.00
CA ARG A 36 25.86 -18.45 -4.05
C ARG A 36 25.37 -19.86 -3.75
N SER A 37 25.86 -20.45 -2.67
CA SER A 37 25.51 -21.81 -2.26
C SER A 37 24.13 -21.78 -1.63
N ALA A 38 23.16 -22.42 -2.26
CA ALA A 38 21.84 -22.65 -1.68
C ALA A 38 21.99 -23.51 -0.41
N LEU A 39 21.21 -23.19 0.63
CA LEU A 39 21.17 -23.99 1.85
C LEU A 39 20.45 -25.31 1.54
N HIS A 40 21.08 -26.44 1.83
CA HIS A 40 20.45 -27.75 1.72
C HIS A 40 19.80 -28.06 3.05
N LEU A 41 18.47 -28.11 3.08
CA LEU A 41 17.72 -28.45 4.29
C LEU A 41 17.70 -29.98 4.42
N ARG A 42 18.38 -30.51 5.45
CA ARG A 42 18.51 -31.95 5.67
C ARG A 42 17.45 -32.51 6.60
N THR A 43 17.21 -31.83 7.72
CA THR A 43 16.14 -32.17 8.65
C THR A 43 15.56 -30.92 9.32
N LEU A 44 14.31 -31.02 9.75
CA LEU A 44 13.63 -30.04 10.59
C LEU A 44 13.27 -30.60 11.97
N ASP A 45 13.51 -31.89 12.22
CA ASP A 45 13.24 -32.53 13.50
C ASP A 45 14.28 -32.06 14.55
N PRO A 46 13.87 -31.35 15.62
CA PRO A 46 14.78 -30.88 16.67
C PRO A 46 15.64 -31.98 17.31
N THR A 47 15.15 -33.22 17.32
CA THR A 47 15.82 -34.37 17.94
C THR A 47 16.90 -34.97 17.05
N ARG A 48 16.95 -34.60 15.77
CA ARG A 48 17.85 -35.14 14.74
C ARG A 48 18.84 -34.12 14.20
N LEU A 49 18.87 -32.91 14.76
CA LEU A 49 19.77 -31.84 14.34
C LEU A 49 21.21 -32.10 14.79
N HIS A 50 22.15 -31.97 13.86
CA HIS A 50 23.59 -32.11 14.10
C HIS A 50 24.37 -30.89 13.58
N SER A 51 25.67 -30.80 13.88
CA SER A 51 26.52 -29.66 13.50
C SER A 51 26.54 -29.37 11.99
N GLU A 52 26.25 -30.36 11.14
CA GLU A 52 26.15 -30.18 9.69
C GLU A 52 24.88 -29.44 9.24
N ASP A 53 23.87 -29.31 10.12
CA ASP A 53 22.60 -28.63 9.86
C ASP A 53 22.63 -27.13 10.23
N ILE A 54 23.78 -26.64 10.71
CA ILE A 54 23.97 -25.24 11.04
C ILE A 54 23.92 -24.40 9.76
N ALA A 55 22.95 -23.49 9.71
CA ALA A 55 22.82 -22.49 8.67
C ALA A 55 23.35 -21.14 9.19
N ASP A 56 24.34 -20.60 8.49
CA ASP A 56 24.73 -19.20 8.62
C ASP A 56 23.89 -18.35 7.63
N ILE A 57 23.01 -17.54 8.21
CA ILE A 57 22.16 -16.59 7.47
C ILE A 57 22.46 -15.13 7.82
N ALA A 58 23.48 -14.86 8.65
CA ALA A 58 23.83 -13.54 9.14
C ALA A 58 24.02 -12.50 8.03
N GLY A 59 23.43 -11.31 8.21
CA GLY A 59 23.58 -10.17 7.30
C GLY A 59 22.96 -10.34 5.91
N ARG A 60 22.30 -11.47 5.61
CA ARG A 60 21.71 -11.74 4.30
C ARG A 60 20.29 -11.17 4.20
N VAL A 61 19.92 -10.59 3.06
CA VAL A 61 18.52 -10.12 2.80
C VAL A 61 17.54 -11.26 2.51
N SER A 62 18.06 -12.38 2.04
CA SER A 62 17.32 -13.63 1.86
C SER A 62 18.27 -14.83 1.86
N ARG A 63 17.73 -16.00 2.16
CA ARG A 63 18.42 -17.28 2.05
C ARG A 63 17.63 -18.21 1.13
N THR A 64 18.23 -18.61 0.03
CA THR A 64 17.66 -19.62 -0.86
C THR A 64 17.87 -21.01 -0.26
N VAL A 65 16.79 -21.77 -0.15
CA VAL A 65 16.75 -23.11 0.42
C VAL A 65 16.36 -24.12 -0.66
N HIS A 66 17.15 -25.19 -0.75
CA HIS A 66 16.93 -26.33 -1.60
C HIS A 66 16.45 -27.52 -0.76
N PHE A 67 15.50 -28.28 -1.29
CA PHE A 67 14.92 -29.45 -0.64
C PHE A 67 15.37 -30.71 -1.39
N PRO A 68 16.39 -31.45 -0.92
CA PRO A 68 16.90 -32.64 -1.62
C PRO A 68 15.84 -33.72 -1.84
N VAL A 69 14.85 -33.77 -0.95
CA VAL A 69 13.71 -34.68 -0.97
C VAL A 69 12.72 -34.38 -2.12
N ALA A 70 12.74 -33.16 -2.66
CA ALA A 70 11.85 -32.72 -3.72
C ALA A 70 12.61 -31.82 -4.72
N PRO A 71 13.52 -32.38 -5.53
CA PRO A 71 14.38 -31.61 -6.43
C PRO A 71 13.61 -30.96 -7.60
N GLU A 72 12.43 -31.48 -7.93
CA GLU A 72 11.54 -30.95 -8.97
C GLU A 72 10.77 -29.69 -8.51
N GLU A 73 10.76 -29.40 -7.21
CA GLU A 73 10.04 -28.25 -6.64
C GLU A 73 10.91 -26.97 -6.65
N PRO A 74 10.32 -25.78 -6.82
CA PRO A 74 11.08 -24.55 -6.85
C PRO A 74 11.80 -24.29 -5.52
N THR A 75 13.02 -23.75 -5.62
CA THR A 75 13.78 -23.30 -4.43
C THR A 75 13.02 -22.23 -3.66
N LEU A 76 13.11 -22.27 -2.33
CA LEU A 76 12.43 -21.32 -1.45
C LEU A 76 13.36 -20.18 -1.03
N GLU A 77 12.97 -18.93 -1.29
CA GLU A 77 13.63 -17.77 -0.67
C GLU A 77 13.01 -17.46 0.69
N MET A 78 13.82 -17.62 1.74
CA MET A 78 13.48 -17.23 3.10
C MET A 78 13.96 -15.82 3.39
N HIS A 79 13.08 -14.99 3.96
CA HIS A 79 13.37 -13.60 4.32
C HIS A 79 13.22 -13.39 5.82
N TYR A 80 14.04 -12.51 6.38
CA TYR A 80 13.96 -12.13 7.78
C TYR A 80 12.71 -11.27 8.05
N PHE A 81 12.69 -10.05 7.53
CA PHE A 81 11.62 -9.09 7.76
C PHE A 81 11.50 -8.10 6.60
N TYR A 82 10.30 -7.61 6.34
CA TYR A 82 10.03 -6.64 5.29
C TYR A 82 9.55 -5.33 5.92
N SER A 83 10.24 -4.23 5.62
CA SER A 83 9.89 -2.89 6.10
C SER A 83 9.70 -1.94 4.91
N GLY A 84 8.46 -1.52 4.67
CA GLY A 84 8.13 -0.63 3.55
C GLY A 84 8.36 -1.31 2.20
N SER A 85 9.35 -0.85 1.42
CA SER A 85 9.76 -1.45 0.13
C SER A 85 11.08 -2.24 0.19
N ARG A 86 11.69 -2.37 1.38
CA ARG A 86 13.03 -2.95 1.56
C ARG A 86 12.99 -4.23 2.39
N ASN A 87 13.75 -5.23 1.96
CA ASN A 87 14.05 -6.42 2.76
C ASN A 87 15.09 -6.05 3.81
N ILE A 88 14.77 -6.27 5.09
CA ILE A 88 15.73 -6.13 6.18
C ILE A 88 16.59 -7.41 6.21
N PRO A 89 17.93 -7.29 6.25
CA PRO A 89 18.81 -8.44 6.38
C PRO A 89 18.66 -9.14 7.74
N PHE A 90 18.95 -10.44 7.78
CA PHE A 90 19.04 -11.19 9.04
C PHE A 90 20.07 -10.53 9.97
N PRO A 91 19.82 -10.51 11.30
CA PRO A 91 20.76 -9.98 12.28
C PRO A 91 22.17 -10.57 12.16
N PRO A 92 23.23 -9.83 12.55
CA PRO A 92 24.63 -10.26 12.44
C PRO A 92 24.93 -11.60 13.15
N ASP A 93 24.15 -11.97 14.17
CA ASP A 93 24.36 -13.19 14.97
C ASP A 93 23.40 -14.32 14.58
N SER A 94 22.95 -14.34 13.32
CA SER A 94 21.98 -15.32 12.83
C SER A 94 22.65 -16.57 12.27
N GLN A 95 23.38 -17.29 13.12
CA GLN A 95 23.88 -18.64 12.84
C GLN A 95 23.13 -19.64 13.71
N GLY A 96 22.67 -20.75 13.15
CA GLY A 96 21.92 -21.75 13.93
C GLY A 96 21.05 -22.66 13.07
N PHE A 97 19.94 -23.14 13.61
CA PHE A 97 19.17 -24.26 13.04
C PHE A 97 17.76 -23.84 12.61
N PHE A 98 17.33 -24.34 11.45
CA PHE A 98 15.91 -24.38 11.11
C PHE A 98 15.28 -25.61 11.77
N TYR A 99 14.12 -25.44 12.38
CA TYR A 99 13.44 -26.55 13.05
C TYR A 99 11.92 -26.41 13.01
N TRP A 100 11.23 -27.54 13.04
CA TRP A 100 9.80 -27.62 13.16
C TRP A 100 9.38 -27.57 14.63
N HIS A 101 8.45 -26.69 14.94
CA HIS A 101 7.94 -26.51 16.29
C HIS A 101 6.43 -26.65 16.32
N ILE A 102 5.95 -27.49 17.23
CA ILE A 102 4.57 -27.56 17.65
C ILE A 102 4.57 -27.32 19.15
N ASP A 103 3.75 -26.37 19.59
CA ASP A 103 3.51 -26.14 21.01
C ASP A 103 2.71 -27.35 21.55
N PRO A 104 3.17 -28.04 22.61
CA PRO A 104 2.51 -29.24 23.15
C PRO A 104 1.04 -29.03 23.49
N ASP A 105 0.68 -27.80 23.88
CA ASP A 105 -0.68 -27.44 24.31
C ASP A 105 -1.54 -26.89 23.15
N ALA A 106 -0.97 -26.78 21.94
CA ALA A 106 -1.66 -26.25 20.77
C ALA A 106 -2.10 -27.34 19.79
N PRO A 107 -3.19 -27.11 19.01
CA PRO A 107 -3.63 -28.08 18.01
C PRO A 107 -2.52 -28.38 16.99
N PRO A 108 -2.35 -29.61 16.48
CA PRO A 108 -1.28 -29.94 15.51
C PRO A 108 -1.22 -29.04 14.26
N ALA A 109 -2.34 -28.40 13.90
CA ALA A 109 -2.42 -27.44 12.81
C ALA A 109 -1.69 -26.10 13.08
N SER A 110 -1.26 -25.83 14.32
CA SER A 110 -0.53 -24.62 14.71
C SER A 110 0.98 -24.72 14.52
N GLY A 111 1.48 -25.83 13.96
CA GLY A 111 2.90 -26.06 13.73
C GLY A 111 3.58 -24.95 12.91
N GLN A 112 4.86 -24.72 13.16
CA GLN A 112 5.60 -23.60 12.60
C GLN A 112 7.05 -24.00 12.31
N LEU A 113 7.58 -23.54 11.19
CA LEU A 113 9.01 -23.52 10.96
C LEU A 113 9.60 -22.33 11.71
N ARG A 114 10.63 -22.55 12.52
CA ARG A 114 11.36 -21.50 13.26
C ARG A 114 12.85 -21.57 12.94
N PHE A 115 13.57 -20.52 13.34
CA PHE A 115 15.02 -20.50 13.30
C PHE A 115 15.54 -20.25 14.71
N ARG A 116 16.44 -21.08 15.20
CA ARG A 116 17.07 -20.95 16.51
C ARG A 116 18.53 -20.57 16.33
N THR A 117 18.94 -19.42 16.84
CA THR A 117 20.33 -18.97 16.84
C THR A 117 21.13 -19.77 17.87
N ALA A 118 22.32 -20.22 17.49
CA ALA A 118 23.27 -20.92 18.35
C ALA A 118 24.60 -20.17 18.32
N SER A 119 25.21 -19.96 19.48
CA SER A 119 26.52 -19.32 19.57
C SER A 119 27.61 -20.23 19.00
N SER A 120 28.61 -19.64 18.35
CA SER A 120 29.79 -20.34 17.80
C SER A 120 30.52 -21.22 18.83
N ASP A 121 30.41 -20.89 20.12
CA ASP A 121 31.16 -21.54 21.21
C ASP A 121 30.40 -22.73 21.85
N SER A 122 29.10 -22.86 21.58
CA SER A 122 28.23 -23.94 22.07
C SER A 122 27.20 -24.25 20.98
N ALA A 123 27.67 -24.98 19.94
CA ALA A 123 26.86 -25.40 18.80
C ALA A 123 25.85 -26.50 19.20
N THR A 124 25.03 -26.26 20.21
CA THR A 124 24.03 -27.18 20.74
C THR A 124 22.65 -26.56 20.61
N PHE A 125 21.71 -27.26 19.99
CA PHE A 125 20.35 -26.76 19.78
C PHE A 125 19.69 -26.23 21.07
N SER A 126 19.94 -26.88 22.20
CA SER A 126 19.33 -26.56 23.49
C SER A 126 19.79 -25.24 24.13
N SER A 127 20.99 -24.75 23.83
CA SER A 127 21.53 -23.48 24.37
C SER A 127 21.16 -22.26 23.54
N GLY A 128 20.53 -22.46 22.37
CA GLY A 128 20.16 -21.41 21.44
C GLY A 128 18.87 -20.67 21.78
N CYS A 129 18.69 -19.49 21.18
CA CYS A 129 17.48 -18.67 21.30
C CYS A 129 16.72 -18.62 19.97
N ASP A 130 15.39 -18.60 20.00
CA ASP A 130 14.62 -18.41 18.77
C ASP A 130 14.90 -17.01 18.18
N LEU A 131 15.16 -16.96 16.88
CA LEU A 131 15.36 -15.71 16.14
C LEU A 131 14.13 -14.83 16.30
N GLN A 132 14.35 -13.60 16.74
CA GLN A 132 13.28 -12.63 16.94
C GLN A 132 13.21 -11.62 15.80
N LEU A 133 12.00 -11.17 15.51
CA LEU A 133 11.71 -10.02 14.67
C LEU A 133 12.04 -8.72 15.43
N PRO A 134 12.14 -7.57 14.74
CA PRO A 134 12.41 -6.27 15.40
C PRO A 134 11.38 -5.87 16.48
N ASP A 135 10.19 -6.49 16.49
CA ASP A 135 9.14 -6.30 17.49
C ASP A 135 9.21 -7.29 18.67
N GLY A 136 10.28 -8.08 18.78
CA GLY A 136 10.52 -9.05 19.84
C GLY A 136 9.80 -10.39 19.67
N ARG A 137 8.97 -10.55 18.63
CA ARG A 137 8.26 -11.81 18.36
C ARG A 137 9.16 -12.85 17.70
N ILE A 138 8.89 -14.13 17.93
CA ILE A 138 9.62 -15.23 17.29
C ILE A 138 9.37 -15.24 15.78
N TRP A 139 10.43 -15.21 14.99
CA TRP A 139 10.41 -15.41 13.55
C TRP A 139 9.91 -16.82 13.23
N ASN A 140 8.87 -16.93 12.41
CA ASN A 140 8.29 -18.22 12.06
C ASN A 140 7.56 -18.22 10.70
N ILE A 141 7.43 -19.41 10.12
CA ILE A 141 6.56 -19.70 8.97
C ILE A 141 5.49 -20.71 9.41
N PRO A 142 4.23 -20.28 9.64
CA PRO A 142 3.16 -21.17 10.09
C PRO A 142 2.72 -22.21 9.06
N LEU A 143 2.27 -23.39 9.53
CA LEU A 143 1.78 -24.50 8.70
C LEU A 143 0.70 -24.08 7.71
N PHE A 144 -0.27 -23.23 8.12
CA PHE A 144 -1.33 -22.77 7.22
C PHE A 144 -0.79 -21.98 6.00
N ARG A 145 0.35 -21.30 6.14
CA ARG A 145 1.00 -20.60 5.01
C ARG A 145 1.72 -21.59 4.11
N ILE A 146 2.41 -22.55 4.72
CA ILE A 146 3.12 -23.63 4.02
C ILE A 146 2.12 -24.45 3.20
N ALA A 147 0.95 -24.77 3.76
CA ALA A 147 -0.14 -25.48 3.11
C ALA A 147 -0.72 -24.74 1.88
N ARG A 148 -0.83 -23.40 1.93
CA ARG A 148 -1.59 -22.62 0.95
C ARG A 148 -0.78 -22.02 -0.20
N ALA A 149 0.44 -21.57 0.07
CA ALA A 149 1.19 -20.83 -0.95
C ALA A 149 2.09 -21.76 -1.74
N THR A 150 1.96 -21.69 -3.07
CA THR A 150 2.70 -22.54 -4.03
C THR A 150 4.21 -22.47 -3.84
N LYS A 151 4.75 -21.30 -3.45
CA LYS A 151 6.18 -21.12 -3.16
C LYS A 151 6.75 -21.97 -2.02
N TYR A 152 5.90 -22.60 -1.19
CA TYR A 152 6.32 -23.51 -0.12
C TYR A 152 6.12 -24.99 -0.49
N SER A 153 5.95 -25.33 -1.76
CA SER A 153 5.76 -26.73 -2.21
C SER A 153 6.92 -27.64 -1.80
N GLY A 154 8.16 -27.23 -2.00
CA GLY A 154 9.34 -27.99 -1.53
C GLY A 154 9.37 -28.18 -0.01
N LEU A 155 8.96 -27.17 0.76
CA LEU A 155 8.85 -27.27 2.22
C LEU A 155 7.71 -28.20 2.66
N ARG A 156 6.58 -28.23 1.95
CA ARG A 156 5.49 -29.20 2.18
C ARG A 156 5.96 -30.63 1.95
N ALA A 157 6.64 -30.86 0.83
CA ALA A 157 7.15 -32.19 0.48
C ALA A 157 8.19 -32.68 1.50
N HIS A 158 9.09 -31.80 1.93
CA HIS A 158 10.09 -32.13 2.96
C HIS A 158 9.43 -32.48 4.30
N LEU A 159 8.47 -31.68 4.75
CA LEU A 159 7.72 -31.93 5.99
C LEU A 159 6.90 -33.23 5.97
N LEU A 160 6.35 -33.62 4.81
CA LEU A 160 5.66 -34.92 4.63
C LEU A 160 6.63 -36.10 4.65
N CYS A 161 7.81 -35.94 4.04
CA CYS A 161 8.81 -36.99 3.97
C CYS A 161 9.45 -37.30 5.33
N GLU A 162 9.59 -36.29 6.19
CA GLU A 162 10.07 -36.50 7.57
C GLU A 162 8.95 -36.89 8.54
N GLU A 163 7.73 -37.09 8.03
CA GLU A 163 6.53 -37.42 8.83
C GLU A 163 6.20 -36.40 9.94
N LEU A 164 6.79 -35.19 9.87
CA LEU A 164 6.55 -34.09 10.80
C LEU A 164 5.13 -33.51 10.68
N VAL A 165 4.46 -33.75 9.55
CA VAL A 165 3.04 -33.49 9.32
C VAL A 165 2.46 -34.51 8.34
N THR A 166 1.16 -34.77 8.42
CA THR A 166 0.45 -35.70 7.52
C THR A 166 -0.27 -34.96 6.39
N ALA A 167 -0.55 -35.64 5.28
CA ALA A 167 -1.33 -35.08 4.17
C ALA A 167 -2.72 -34.58 4.63
N ARG A 168 -3.38 -35.36 5.50
CA ARG A 168 -4.66 -34.97 6.12
C ARG A 168 -4.53 -33.69 6.95
N LEU A 169 -3.41 -33.50 7.65
CA LEU A 169 -3.15 -32.29 8.44
C LEU A 169 -2.87 -31.08 7.56
N LEU A 170 -2.17 -31.24 6.42
CA LEU A 170 -2.01 -30.16 5.43
C LEU A 170 -3.34 -29.75 4.81
N ASP A 171 -4.20 -30.71 4.45
CA ASP A 171 -5.55 -30.44 3.96
C ASP A 171 -6.41 -29.75 5.02
N THR A 172 -6.27 -30.17 6.27
CA THR A 172 -6.95 -29.57 7.41
C THR A 172 -6.44 -28.15 7.67
N ALA A 173 -5.13 -27.89 7.57
CA ALA A 173 -4.54 -26.55 7.70
C ALA A 173 -4.88 -25.64 6.50
N MET A 174 -5.18 -26.23 5.34
CA MET A 174 -5.66 -25.53 4.15
C MET A 174 -7.15 -25.15 4.29
N LYS A 175 -7.97 -26.03 4.88
CA LYS A 175 -9.44 -25.86 5.05
C LYS A 175 -9.83 -25.12 6.32
N ASN A 176 -9.15 -25.37 7.44
CA ASN A 176 -9.39 -24.71 8.72
C ASN A 176 -8.75 -23.33 8.72
N SER A 177 -9.59 -22.34 8.44
CA SER A 177 -9.43 -21.03 9.04
C SER A 177 -10.49 -20.91 10.15
N ALA A 178 -10.09 -21.20 11.38
CA ALA A 178 -10.89 -20.93 12.57
C ALA A 178 -9.97 -20.60 13.76
N PRO A 179 -10.48 -19.82 14.73
CA PRO A 179 -9.75 -18.80 15.49
C PRO A 179 -8.79 -19.40 16.52
N SER A 180 -7.73 -18.66 16.83
CA SER A 180 -6.86 -18.93 17.97
C SER A 180 -7.68 -19.10 19.26
N GLN A 181 -7.59 -20.31 19.80
CA GLN A 181 -7.85 -20.80 21.16
C GLN A 181 -9.25 -20.63 21.77
N ARG A 182 -9.95 -21.78 21.86
CA ARG A 182 -10.95 -22.08 22.88
C ARG A 182 -10.21 -22.39 24.19
N GLU A 183 -10.30 -21.50 25.18
CA GLU A 183 -10.08 -21.88 26.57
C GLU A 183 -11.25 -22.74 27.08
N HIS A 184 -10.93 -23.62 28.01
CA HIS A 184 -11.66 -24.80 28.41
C HIS A 184 -12.99 -24.49 29.12
N ARG A 185 -14.01 -25.31 28.84
CA ARG A 185 -15.22 -25.42 29.65
C ARG A 185 -14.94 -26.31 30.86
N ILE A 186 -15.20 -25.81 32.07
CA ILE A 186 -15.43 -26.62 33.26
C ILE A 186 -16.96 -26.64 33.51
N PRO A 187 -17.57 -27.75 33.95
CA PRO A 187 -19.01 -27.87 34.14
C PRO A 187 -19.52 -27.01 35.31
N GLU A 188 -20.75 -26.50 35.17
CA GLU A 188 -21.52 -25.78 36.19
C GLU A 188 -21.69 -26.60 37.47
N SER A 189 -21.51 -25.94 38.62
CA SER A 189 -22.13 -26.35 39.89
C SER A 189 -22.66 -25.10 40.59
N ASP A 190 -23.85 -25.24 41.16
CA ASP A 190 -24.74 -24.22 41.70
C ASP A 190 -24.29 -23.63 43.04
N ILE A 191 -24.09 -22.30 43.13
CA ILE A 191 -24.23 -21.48 44.37
C ILE A 191 -24.57 -20.02 43.97
N PRO A 192 -25.53 -19.32 44.64
CA PRO A 192 -25.97 -17.99 44.22
C PRO A 192 -25.13 -16.82 44.77
N ALA A 193 -24.97 -15.82 43.90
CA ALA A 193 -24.79 -14.38 44.10
C ALA A 193 -23.89 -13.86 45.25
N THR A 194 -22.83 -13.12 44.89
CA THR A 194 -22.49 -11.78 45.45
C THR A 194 -21.55 -11.05 44.49
N ALA A 195 -21.74 -9.72 44.41
CA ALA A 195 -21.25 -8.80 43.39
C ALA A 195 -19.71 -8.74 43.19
N ALA A 196 -19.28 -8.85 41.93
CA ALA A 196 -18.11 -8.16 41.38
C ALA A 196 -18.22 -8.11 39.84
N ALA A 197 -18.02 -6.93 39.25
CA ALA A 197 -18.17 -6.68 37.82
C ALA A 197 -17.16 -7.50 36.97
N GLY A 198 -17.65 -8.53 36.28
CA GLY A 198 -16.88 -9.32 35.31
C GLY A 198 -16.83 -8.70 33.89
N PRO A 199 -15.86 -9.10 33.06
CA PRO A 199 -15.71 -8.58 31.70
C PRO A 199 -16.84 -9.11 30.81
N ARG A 200 -17.69 -8.21 30.31
CA ARG A 200 -18.80 -8.52 29.39
C ARG A 200 -18.29 -9.34 28.20
N ARG A 201 -18.86 -10.54 28.01
CA ARG A 201 -18.76 -11.33 26.76
C ARG A 201 -18.94 -10.39 25.57
N ARG A 202 -17.95 -10.30 24.68
CA ARG A 202 -17.96 -9.37 23.53
C ARG A 202 -18.95 -9.82 22.47
N SER A 203 -20.19 -9.37 22.58
CA SER A 203 -21.15 -9.43 21.48
C SER A 203 -20.60 -8.67 20.27
N PRO A 204 -20.80 -9.18 19.03
CA PRO A 204 -20.47 -8.44 17.82
C PRO A 204 -21.22 -7.11 17.81
N LEU A 205 -20.58 -6.05 17.30
CA LEU A 205 -21.26 -4.77 17.08
C LEU A 205 -22.40 -4.98 16.09
N LEU A 206 -23.60 -4.52 16.40
CA LEU A 206 -24.69 -4.44 15.45
C LEU A 206 -24.66 -3.03 14.86
N LEU A 207 -24.39 -2.93 13.55
CA LEU A 207 -24.55 -1.67 12.83
C LEU A 207 -26.01 -1.59 12.38
N ARG A 208 -26.78 -0.69 12.99
CA ARG A 208 -28.23 -0.58 12.76
C ARG A 208 -28.54 0.43 11.68
N THR A 209 -27.82 1.55 11.68
CA THR A 209 -27.87 2.53 10.60
C THR A 209 -26.51 3.13 10.30
N LEU A 210 -26.33 3.56 9.06
CA LEU A 210 -25.21 4.37 8.59
C LEU A 210 -25.68 5.74 8.10
N ASP A 211 -26.99 6.02 8.12
CA ASP A 211 -27.54 7.33 7.82
C ASP A 211 -27.30 8.28 8.99
N ARG A 212 -26.48 9.31 8.76
CA ARG A 212 -26.16 10.33 9.76
C ARG A 212 -27.38 11.07 10.33
N THR A 213 -28.51 11.08 9.61
CA THR A 213 -29.74 11.75 10.04
C THR A 213 -30.64 10.87 10.91
N ARG A 214 -30.31 9.58 11.02
CA ARG A 214 -31.09 8.56 11.75
C ARG A 214 -30.32 7.91 12.88
N LEU A 215 -29.13 8.42 13.21
CA LEU A 215 -28.30 7.91 14.29
C LEU A 215 -29.02 7.98 15.63
N ASP A 216 -28.91 6.90 16.41
CA ASP A 216 -29.44 6.84 17.77
C ASP A 216 -28.34 6.53 18.81
N VAL A 217 -28.69 6.59 20.10
CA VAL A 217 -27.76 6.32 21.22
C VAL A 217 -27.19 4.89 21.23
N TYR A 218 -27.88 3.92 20.60
CA TYR A 218 -27.45 2.53 20.49
C TYR A 218 -26.47 2.31 19.33
N ASP A 219 -26.41 3.22 18.36
CA ASP A 219 -25.40 3.23 17.29
C ASP A 219 -24.02 3.73 17.79
N PHE A 220 -23.96 4.27 19.02
CA PHE A 220 -22.70 4.71 19.61
C PHE A 220 -21.79 3.53 19.93
N VAL A 221 -20.55 3.60 19.44
CA VAL A 221 -19.55 2.53 19.58
C VAL A 221 -18.28 3.07 20.20
N ASP A 222 -17.80 2.38 21.24
CA ASP A 222 -16.42 2.51 21.70
C ASP A 222 -15.55 1.41 21.05
N ILE A 223 -14.57 1.84 20.25
CA ILE A 223 -13.56 0.97 19.62
C ILE A 223 -12.14 1.24 20.11
N THR A 224 -11.98 2.05 21.15
CA THR A 224 -10.68 2.45 21.74
C THR A 224 -9.77 1.26 22.01
N GLY A 225 -8.51 1.35 21.56
CA GLY A 225 -7.47 0.34 21.81
C GLY A 225 -7.70 -1.02 21.15
N LYS A 226 -8.78 -1.20 20.38
CA LYS A 226 -9.08 -2.49 19.74
C LYS A 226 -8.22 -2.65 18.49
N MET A 227 -7.66 -3.85 18.30
CA MET A 227 -6.95 -4.19 17.05
C MET A 227 -7.91 -4.39 15.88
N THR A 228 -9.08 -4.95 16.19
CA THR A 228 -10.14 -5.18 15.22
C THR A 228 -11.49 -5.05 15.93
N ARG A 229 -12.51 -4.62 15.20
CA ARG A 229 -13.90 -4.63 15.66
C ARG A 229 -14.74 -5.42 14.67
N ASN A 230 -15.39 -6.48 15.14
CA ASN A 230 -16.31 -7.23 14.31
C ASN A 230 -17.70 -6.57 14.37
N ALA A 231 -18.26 -6.28 13.20
CA ALA A 231 -19.60 -5.78 12.99
C ALA A 231 -20.47 -6.83 12.28
N ARG A 232 -21.75 -6.76 12.57
CA ARG A 232 -22.84 -7.50 11.92
C ARG A 232 -23.91 -6.53 11.50
N PHE A 233 -24.63 -6.90 10.44
CA PHE A 233 -25.75 -6.13 9.90
C PHE A 233 -27.02 -6.94 10.17
N PRO A 234 -28.00 -6.41 10.92
CA PRO A 234 -29.25 -7.12 11.19
C PRO A 234 -30.02 -7.53 9.93
N VAL A 235 -29.88 -6.77 8.85
CA VAL A 235 -30.53 -6.99 7.55
C VAL A 235 -29.88 -8.13 6.75
N ALA A 236 -28.66 -8.55 7.12
CA ALA A 236 -27.91 -9.60 6.44
C ALA A 236 -27.22 -10.55 7.45
N PRO A 237 -27.99 -11.30 8.27
CA PRO A 237 -27.44 -12.15 9.32
C PRO A 237 -26.64 -13.36 8.81
N GLU A 238 -26.92 -13.80 7.58
CA GLU A 238 -26.24 -14.88 6.86
C GLU A 238 -24.86 -14.48 6.32
N GLU A 239 -24.64 -13.18 6.11
CA GLU A 239 -23.40 -12.66 5.55
C GLU A 239 -22.24 -12.71 6.58
N PRO A 240 -20.97 -12.79 6.12
CA PRO A 240 -19.83 -12.83 6.99
C PRO A 240 -19.73 -11.55 7.82
N ARG A 241 -19.15 -11.69 9.02
CA ARG A 241 -18.91 -10.55 9.91
C ARG A 241 -17.90 -9.60 9.26
N LEU A 242 -18.23 -8.31 9.29
CA LEU A 242 -17.32 -7.26 8.85
C LEU A 242 -16.23 -7.05 9.92
N GLN A 243 -14.97 -7.26 9.56
CA GLN A 243 -13.85 -6.92 10.44
C GLN A 243 -13.31 -5.52 10.13
N LEU A 244 -13.64 -4.57 11.00
CA LEU A 244 -13.15 -3.21 10.96
C LEU A 244 -11.74 -3.14 11.55
N ARG A 245 -10.84 -2.44 10.85
CA ARG A 245 -9.43 -2.27 11.23
C ARG A 245 -9.06 -0.80 11.08
N TYR A 246 -8.25 -0.29 12.00
CA TYR A 246 -7.79 1.09 11.95
C TYR A 246 -6.76 1.30 10.83
N PHE A 247 -5.54 0.78 10.99
CA PHE A 247 -4.48 0.96 10.00
C PHE A 247 -3.57 -0.27 9.95
N LYS A 248 -3.01 -0.55 8.77
CA LYS A 248 -1.97 -1.57 8.60
C LYS A 248 -0.65 -0.88 8.38
N SER A 249 0.20 -0.87 9.41
CA SER A 249 1.60 -0.49 9.21
C SER A 249 2.30 -1.56 8.37
N GLY A 250 3.30 -1.17 7.58
CA GLY A 250 3.96 -1.93 6.50
C GLY A 250 4.58 -3.30 6.82
N GLY A 251 4.25 -3.93 7.95
CA GLY A 251 4.42 -5.35 8.22
C GLY A 251 3.30 -5.86 9.12
N ARG A 252 2.31 -6.58 8.54
CA ARG A 252 1.23 -7.47 9.11
C ARG A 252 0.54 -7.15 10.47
N ASN A 253 0.98 -6.16 11.24
CA ASN A 253 0.44 -5.76 12.51
C ASN A 253 -0.58 -4.65 12.24
N ASN A 254 -1.82 -4.91 12.64
CA ASN A 254 -2.82 -3.86 12.69
C ASN A 254 -2.41 -2.91 13.83
N ILE A 255 -2.42 -1.61 13.57
CA ILE A 255 -2.34 -0.60 14.63
C ILE A 255 -3.70 -0.61 15.34
N PRO A 256 -3.76 -0.62 16.67
CA PRO A 256 -5.02 -0.51 17.39
C PRO A 256 -5.67 0.84 17.13
N PHE A 257 -7.00 0.93 17.24
CA PHE A 257 -7.69 2.21 17.24
C PHE A 257 -7.12 3.12 18.34
N PRO A 258 -6.90 4.41 18.07
CA PRO A 258 -6.28 5.33 19.01
C PRO A 258 -7.12 5.52 20.30
N PRO A 259 -6.53 6.10 21.36
CA PRO A 259 -7.27 6.52 22.54
C PRO A 259 -8.50 7.37 22.18
N ASN A 260 -9.57 7.25 22.97
CA ASN A 260 -10.81 8.01 22.81
C ASN A 260 -11.51 7.82 21.44
N THR A 261 -11.34 6.66 20.81
CA THR A 261 -12.06 6.33 19.57
C THR A 261 -13.46 5.80 19.90
N ARG A 262 -14.35 6.74 20.25
CA ARG A 262 -15.76 6.48 20.56
C ARG A 262 -16.66 7.41 19.74
N GLY A 263 -17.76 6.90 19.21
CA GLY A 263 -18.63 7.64 18.31
C GLY A 263 -19.37 6.74 17.33
N PHE A 264 -19.61 7.23 16.11
CA PHE A 264 -20.56 6.64 15.17
C PHE A 264 -19.92 6.25 13.84
N PHE A 265 -20.32 5.11 13.30
CA PHE A 265 -20.10 4.80 11.89
C PHE A 265 -21.17 5.49 11.05
N TYR A 266 -20.79 6.05 9.91
CA TYR A 266 -21.73 6.72 9.03
C TYR A 266 -21.29 6.67 7.58
N TRP A 267 -22.26 6.71 6.67
CA TRP A 267 -22.05 6.87 5.25
C TRP A 267 -21.84 8.35 4.91
N HIS A 268 -20.73 8.64 4.25
CA HIS A 268 -20.36 9.97 3.82
C HIS A 268 -20.34 10.04 2.30
N LEU A 269 -21.10 11.00 1.76
CA LEU A 269 -21.01 11.46 0.39
C LEU A 269 -20.95 12.99 0.43
N GLU A 270 -19.93 13.58 -0.19
CA GLU A 270 -19.84 15.04 -0.30
C GLU A 270 -21.00 15.55 -1.18
N PRO A 271 -21.66 16.67 -0.85
CA PRO A 271 -22.91 17.08 -1.50
C PRO A 271 -22.88 17.23 -3.02
N ASP A 272 -21.70 17.49 -3.61
CA ASP A 272 -21.49 17.65 -5.05
C ASP A 272 -20.70 16.48 -5.68
N ALA A 273 -20.42 15.43 -4.90
CA ALA A 273 -19.66 14.29 -5.36
C ALA A 273 -20.57 13.26 -6.04
N PRO A 274 -20.09 12.58 -7.09
CA PRO A 274 -20.83 11.49 -7.70
C PRO A 274 -21.00 10.35 -6.68
N PRO A 275 -22.06 9.51 -6.79
CA PRO A 275 -22.30 8.40 -5.87
C PRO A 275 -21.10 7.46 -5.68
N LEU A 276 -20.25 7.31 -6.71
CA LEU A 276 -19.03 6.52 -6.66
C LEU A 276 -17.98 7.02 -5.65
N ALA A 277 -18.08 8.26 -5.20
CA ALA A 277 -17.20 8.86 -4.19
C ALA A 277 -17.58 8.48 -2.75
N GLY A 278 -18.69 7.77 -2.56
CA GLY A 278 -19.22 7.42 -1.25
C GLY A 278 -18.26 6.57 -0.41
N GLN A 279 -18.29 6.80 0.90
CA GLN A 279 -17.34 6.23 1.86
C GLN A 279 -18.02 5.90 3.19
N LEU A 280 -17.71 4.75 3.77
CA LEU A 280 -17.95 4.51 5.19
C LEU A 280 -16.87 5.23 6.00
N ARG A 281 -17.27 6.02 6.99
CA ARG A 281 -16.36 6.72 7.92
C ARG A 281 -16.72 6.41 9.37
N PHE A 282 -15.81 6.76 10.27
CA PHE A 282 -16.07 6.77 11.71
C PHE A 282 -15.88 8.18 12.23
N ARG A 283 -16.88 8.71 12.93
CA ARG A 283 -16.81 10.03 13.57
C ARG A 283 -16.72 9.86 15.07
N THR A 284 -15.66 10.42 15.65
CA THR A 284 -15.46 10.50 17.10
C THR A 284 -16.29 11.64 17.70
N THR A 285 -16.96 11.36 18.80
CA THR A 285 -17.83 12.32 19.52
C THR A 285 -17.55 12.28 21.02
N THR A 286 -17.97 13.34 21.72
CA THR A 286 -17.77 13.47 23.17
C THR A 286 -18.73 12.61 23.98
N SER A 287 -19.93 12.33 23.45
CA SER A 287 -20.96 11.50 24.09
C SER A 287 -21.67 10.59 23.08
N SER A 288 -22.56 9.74 23.60
CA SER A 288 -23.46 8.89 22.82
C SER A 288 -24.69 9.60 22.27
N ASP A 289 -24.83 10.90 22.52
CA ASP A 289 -25.94 11.71 22.01
C ASP A 289 -25.69 12.06 20.53
N PRO A 290 -26.59 11.67 19.60
CA PRO A 290 -26.48 12.03 18.17
C PRO A 290 -26.31 13.53 17.91
N ASP A 291 -26.80 14.41 18.79
CA ASP A 291 -26.66 15.86 18.65
C ASP A 291 -25.20 16.33 18.76
N THR A 292 -24.31 15.49 19.29
CA THR A 292 -22.86 15.77 19.32
C THR A 292 -22.17 15.47 17.98
N PHE A 293 -22.84 14.79 17.05
CA PHE A 293 -22.27 14.39 15.75
C PHE A 293 -21.74 15.57 14.91
N PRO A 294 -22.44 16.72 14.77
CA PRO A 294 -21.93 17.85 14.02
C PRO A 294 -20.61 18.42 14.58
N THR A 295 -20.46 18.40 15.91
CA THR A 295 -19.26 18.89 16.61
C THR A 295 -18.13 17.85 16.69
N GLY A 296 -18.42 16.60 16.33
CA GLY A 296 -17.46 15.51 16.30
C GLY A 296 -16.40 15.63 15.21
N ARG A 297 -15.38 14.77 15.27
CA ARG A 297 -14.27 14.75 14.30
C ARG A 297 -14.16 13.38 13.66
N ASP A 298 -13.96 13.34 12.35
CA ASP A 298 -13.69 12.07 11.67
C ASP A 298 -12.39 11.45 12.21
N LEU A 299 -12.39 10.13 12.41
CA LEU A 299 -11.21 9.37 12.78
C LEU A 299 -10.15 9.56 11.70
N GLN A 300 -8.94 9.94 12.10
CA GLN A 300 -7.81 10.13 11.20
C GLN A 300 -6.83 8.96 11.32
N LEU A 301 -6.19 8.62 10.20
CA LEU A 301 -5.05 7.73 10.09
C LEU A 301 -3.78 8.41 10.65
N PRO A 302 -2.68 7.66 10.89
CA PRO A 302 -1.43 8.24 11.39
C PRO A 302 -0.82 9.34 10.49
N ASP A 303 -1.19 9.39 9.22
CA ASP A 303 -0.77 10.41 8.25
C ASP A 303 -1.74 11.60 8.17
N GLY A 304 -2.73 11.68 9.07
CA GLY A 304 -3.73 12.74 9.12
C GLY A 304 -4.89 12.59 8.13
N ARG A 305 -4.84 11.62 7.21
CA ARG A 305 -5.96 11.35 6.29
C ARG A 305 -7.15 10.80 7.06
N ILE A 306 -8.36 11.05 6.57
CA ILE A 306 -9.56 10.49 7.17
C ILE A 306 -9.59 8.97 6.97
N TRP A 307 -9.83 8.24 8.05
CA TRP A 307 -10.11 6.81 8.00
C TRP A 307 -11.44 6.58 7.28
N CYS A 308 -11.42 5.79 6.22
CA CYS A 308 -12.62 5.42 5.49
C CYS A 308 -12.52 4.03 4.87
N ILE A 309 -13.65 3.52 4.39
CA ILE A 309 -13.73 2.39 3.45
C ILE A 309 -14.49 2.89 2.22
N SER A 310 -13.82 2.92 1.08
CA SER A 310 -14.42 3.38 -0.18
C SER A 310 -15.52 2.45 -0.70
N LEU A 311 -16.49 3.01 -1.41
CA LEU A 311 -17.49 2.25 -2.16
C LEU A 311 -16.85 1.18 -3.07
N PHE A 312 -15.72 1.49 -3.73
CA PHE A 312 -15.02 0.54 -4.60
C PHE A 312 -14.54 -0.70 -3.87
N ASP A 313 -13.99 -0.53 -2.67
CA ASP A 313 -13.58 -1.66 -1.85
C ASP A 313 -14.81 -2.44 -1.39
N ILE A 314 -15.87 -1.74 -0.94
CA ILE A 314 -17.14 -2.34 -0.54
C ILE A 314 -17.70 -3.20 -1.66
N ALA A 315 -17.81 -2.68 -2.89
CA ALA A 315 -18.35 -3.36 -4.06
C ALA A 315 -17.53 -4.59 -4.50
N ARG A 316 -16.22 -4.60 -4.26
CA ARG A 316 -15.32 -5.65 -4.79
C ARG A 316 -14.95 -6.73 -3.78
N ILE A 317 -14.72 -6.36 -2.53
CA ILE A 317 -14.17 -7.27 -1.52
C ILE A 317 -15.31 -8.06 -0.87
N SER A 318 -15.25 -9.39 -0.95
CA SER A 318 -16.30 -10.29 -0.43
C SER A 318 -16.56 -10.16 1.07
N GLN A 319 -15.57 -9.71 1.85
CA GLN A 319 -15.73 -9.45 3.29
C GLN A 319 -16.71 -8.29 3.61
N TYR A 320 -17.10 -7.52 2.59
CA TYR A 320 -18.03 -6.40 2.71
C TYR A 320 -19.42 -6.70 2.14
N SER A 321 -19.74 -7.96 1.82
CA SER A 321 -21.06 -8.35 1.27
C SER A 321 -22.22 -7.89 2.16
N GLY A 322 -22.16 -8.13 3.47
CA GLY A 322 -23.18 -7.65 4.41
C GLY A 322 -23.31 -6.11 4.45
N LEU A 323 -22.20 -5.40 4.22
CA LEU A 323 -22.22 -3.94 4.13
C LEU A 323 -22.87 -3.45 2.83
N ARG A 324 -22.71 -4.18 1.71
CA ARG A 324 -23.43 -3.87 0.45
C ARG A 324 -24.94 -3.98 0.64
N VAL A 325 -25.39 -5.10 1.20
CA VAL A 325 -26.80 -5.35 1.46
C VAL A 325 -27.37 -4.27 2.38
N HIS A 326 -26.63 -3.92 3.44
CA HIS A 326 -27.06 -2.89 4.37
C HIS A 326 -27.18 -1.50 3.71
N LEU A 327 -26.18 -1.07 2.92
CA LEU A 327 -26.23 0.23 2.22
C LEU A 327 -27.40 0.33 1.24
N VAL A 328 -27.73 -0.76 0.54
CA VAL A 328 -28.89 -0.83 -0.36
C VAL A 328 -30.20 -0.81 0.43
N SER A 329 -30.26 -1.53 1.55
CA SER A 329 -31.47 -1.58 2.40
C SER A 329 -31.82 -0.25 3.04
N GLU A 330 -30.82 0.60 3.30
CA GLU A 330 -31.02 1.95 3.82
C GLU A 330 -31.16 3.01 2.72
N GLU A 331 -31.19 2.60 1.45
CA GLU A 331 -31.26 3.50 0.28
C GLU A 331 -30.11 4.52 0.20
N LEU A 332 -29.00 4.27 0.92
CA LEU A 332 -27.80 5.11 0.92
C LEU A 332 -27.00 4.94 -0.38
N VAL A 333 -27.15 3.79 -1.04
CA VAL A 333 -26.50 3.44 -2.31
C VAL A 333 -27.42 2.54 -3.12
N THR A 334 -27.51 2.74 -4.44
CA THR A 334 -28.28 1.84 -5.32
C THR A 334 -27.46 0.62 -5.75
N ALA A 335 -28.14 -0.47 -6.12
CA ALA A 335 -27.49 -1.66 -6.67
C ALA A 335 -26.67 -1.35 -7.94
N GLU A 336 -27.15 -0.43 -8.78
CA GLU A 336 -26.46 0.03 -10.00
C GLU A 336 -25.13 0.73 -9.67
N VAL A 337 -25.08 1.55 -8.61
CA VAL A 337 -23.86 2.24 -8.17
C VAL A 337 -22.84 1.23 -7.65
N LEU A 338 -23.27 0.19 -6.93
CA LEU A 338 -22.40 -0.90 -6.50
C LEU A 338 -21.89 -1.74 -7.68
N ASP A 339 -22.75 -2.04 -8.65
CA ASP A 339 -22.35 -2.76 -9.87
C ASP A 339 -21.33 -1.96 -10.69
N THR A 340 -21.57 -0.66 -10.85
CA THR A 340 -20.61 0.25 -11.49
C THR A 340 -19.27 0.24 -10.74
N GLY A 341 -19.29 0.39 -9.41
CA GLY A 341 -18.09 0.36 -8.58
C GLY A 341 -17.30 -0.97 -8.66
N LEU A 342 -17.99 -2.10 -8.82
CA LEU A 342 -17.38 -3.41 -9.03
C LEU A 342 -16.60 -3.48 -10.36
N HIS A 343 -17.18 -2.95 -11.42
CA HIS A 343 -16.65 -3.06 -12.79
C HIS A 343 -15.64 -1.98 -13.17
N VAL A 344 -15.60 -0.86 -12.44
CA VAL A 344 -14.61 0.19 -12.65
C VAL A 344 -13.19 -0.38 -12.56
N SER A 345 -12.47 -0.25 -13.67
CA SER A 345 -11.11 -0.71 -13.80
C SER A 345 -10.38 0.02 -14.94
N ALA A 346 -9.06 -0.02 -14.92
CA ALA A 346 -8.22 0.55 -15.96
C ALA A 346 -7.00 -0.35 -16.20
N SER A 347 -6.59 -0.49 -17.46
CA SER A 347 -5.36 -1.20 -17.80
C SER A 347 -4.12 -0.37 -17.45
N SER A 348 -3.07 -1.07 -17.03
CA SER A 348 -1.80 -0.53 -16.59
C SER A 348 -0.70 -1.46 -17.08
N GLY A 349 -0.34 -1.32 -18.36
CA GLY A 349 0.45 -2.34 -19.05
C GLY A 349 -0.33 -3.65 -19.06
N ALA A 350 0.29 -4.74 -18.62
CA ALA A 350 -0.35 -6.06 -18.52
C ALA A 350 -1.26 -6.23 -17.28
N ARG A 351 -1.35 -5.26 -16.37
CA ARG A 351 -2.14 -5.37 -15.12
C ARG A 351 -3.43 -4.58 -15.22
N ILE A 352 -4.52 -5.16 -14.71
CA ILE A 352 -5.77 -4.43 -14.44
C ILE A 352 -5.66 -3.78 -13.06
N CYS A 353 -6.04 -2.52 -12.96
CA CYS A 353 -6.03 -1.76 -11.71
C CYS A 353 -7.44 -1.26 -11.41
N HIS A 354 -7.76 -1.19 -10.12
CA HIS A 354 -9.04 -0.71 -9.63
C HIS A 354 -8.80 0.41 -8.61
N PRO A 355 -9.74 1.33 -8.43
CA PRO A 355 -9.72 2.23 -7.28
C PRO A 355 -9.84 1.45 -5.98
N SER A 356 -9.25 2.00 -4.94
CA SER A 356 -9.28 1.49 -3.57
C SER A 356 -9.42 2.66 -2.59
N THR A 357 -9.57 2.36 -1.31
CA THR A 357 -9.59 3.38 -0.23
C THR A 357 -8.37 4.30 -0.24
N GLU A 358 -7.21 3.83 -0.69
CA GLU A 358 -5.98 4.63 -0.77
C GLU A 358 -5.86 5.45 -2.07
N SER A 359 -6.80 5.28 -3.01
CA SER A 359 -6.78 5.98 -4.29
C SER A 359 -7.24 7.42 -4.15
N LEU A 360 -6.51 8.34 -4.80
CA LEU A 360 -6.97 9.72 -4.96
C LEU A 360 -8.11 9.77 -5.98
N LEU A 361 -9.30 10.17 -5.54
CA LEU A 361 -10.49 10.35 -6.37
C LEU A 361 -10.68 11.84 -6.66
N ILE A 362 -10.88 12.17 -7.93
CA ILE A 362 -11.13 13.54 -8.41
C ILE A 362 -12.43 13.52 -9.22
N TRP A 363 -13.34 14.44 -8.98
CA TRP A 363 -14.61 14.49 -9.72
C TRP A 363 -15.01 15.89 -10.17
N LYS A 364 -14.35 16.94 -9.69
CA LYS A 364 -14.65 18.32 -10.07
C LYS A 364 -13.40 19.12 -10.40
N PHE A 365 -13.54 20.12 -11.26
CA PHE A 365 -12.50 21.14 -11.46
C PHE A 365 -12.32 21.97 -10.19
N GLY A 366 -11.10 22.44 -9.96
CA GLY A 366 -10.75 23.17 -8.73
C GLY A 366 -10.65 22.30 -7.47
N GLN A 367 -10.86 20.97 -7.58
CA GLN A 367 -10.60 20.07 -6.48
C GLN A 367 -9.09 20.02 -6.20
N ARG A 368 -8.71 20.39 -4.98
CA ARG A 368 -7.32 20.46 -4.54
C ARG A 368 -6.83 19.12 -4.03
N PHE A 369 -5.61 18.76 -4.39
CA PHE A 369 -4.97 17.53 -3.90
C PHE A 369 -3.46 17.69 -3.79
N LEU A 370 -2.85 16.86 -2.95
CA LEU A 370 -1.41 16.85 -2.72
C LEU A 370 -0.70 15.89 -3.68
N VAL A 371 0.48 16.31 -4.13
CA VAL A 371 1.37 15.51 -4.97
C VAL A 371 2.78 15.53 -4.41
N ASP A 372 3.42 14.37 -4.32
CA ASP A 372 4.84 14.29 -3.97
C ASP A 372 5.68 14.61 -5.22
N LEU A 373 6.43 15.71 -5.17
CA LEU A 373 7.24 16.19 -6.31
C LEU A 373 8.38 15.22 -6.73
N PRO A 374 9.04 14.48 -5.81
CA PRO A 374 10.03 13.48 -6.19
C PRO A 374 9.43 12.22 -6.83
N SER A 375 8.10 12.08 -6.85
CA SER A 375 7.46 10.88 -7.37
C SER A 375 7.59 10.80 -8.89
N ALA A 376 8.12 9.67 -9.38
CA ALA A 376 8.35 9.44 -10.81
C ALA A 376 7.07 9.39 -11.66
N CYS A 377 5.90 9.18 -11.04
CA CYS A 377 4.58 9.28 -11.69
C CYS A 377 3.50 9.21 -10.62
N MET A 378 2.50 10.09 -10.68
CA MET A 378 1.32 9.99 -9.83
C MET A 378 0.12 9.49 -10.64
N ALA A 379 -0.63 8.54 -10.07
CA ALA A 379 -1.90 8.09 -10.62
C ALA A 379 -3.06 8.48 -9.71
N CYS A 380 -4.13 9.01 -10.30
CA CYS A 380 -5.40 9.29 -9.63
C CYS A 380 -6.55 8.74 -10.48
N TRP A 381 -7.76 8.76 -9.93
CA TRP A 381 -8.98 8.37 -10.63
C TRP A 381 -9.88 9.56 -10.83
N ILE A 382 -10.25 9.82 -12.07
CA ILE A 382 -11.35 10.72 -12.37
C ILE A 382 -12.64 9.92 -12.31
N ILE A 383 -13.58 10.31 -11.48
CA ILE A 383 -14.86 9.60 -11.29
C ILE A 383 -16.03 10.51 -11.63
N GLY A 384 -17.08 9.93 -12.18
CA GLY A 384 -18.38 10.56 -12.43
C GLY A 384 -19.51 9.67 -11.94
N SER A 385 -20.74 9.97 -12.34
CA SER A 385 -21.91 9.25 -11.81
C SER A 385 -21.99 7.78 -12.24
N SER A 386 -21.52 7.45 -13.45
CA SER A 386 -21.58 6.09 -14.03
C SER A 386 -20.27 5.65 -14.70
N ALA A 387 -19.21 6.46 -14.59
CA ALA A 387 -17.94 6.19 -15.24
C ALA A 387 -16.77 6.59 -14.35
N ALA A 388 -15.64 5.92 -14.54
CA ALA A 388 -14.38 6.30 -13.92
C ALA A 388 -13.22 5.97 -14.84
N GLY A 389 -12.20 6.82 -14.83
CA GLY A 389 -11.00 6.69 -15.64
C GLY A 389 -9.75 6.92 -14.81
N ARG A 390 -8.72 6.11 -15.03
CA ARG A 390 -7.43 6.29 -14.36
C ARG A 390 -6.60 7.33 -15.10
N LEU A 391 -6.21 8.38 -14.40
CA LEU A 391 -5.33 9.44 -14.88
C LEU A 391 -3.92 9.20 -14.37
N ARG A 392 -2.94 9.22 -15.28
CA ARG A 392 -1.52 9.29 -14.92
C ARG A 392 -0.99 10.67 -15.24
N LEU A 393 -0.56 11.38 -14.21
CA LEU A 393 0.12 12.65 -14.38
C LEU A 393 1.60 12.40 -14.70
N PRO A 394 2.21 13.26 -15.53
CA PRO A 394 3.65 13.20 -15.79
C PRO A 394 4.44 13.41 -14.49
N PRO A 395 5.73 13.03 -14.46
CA PRO A 395 6.61 13.38 -13.36
C PRO A 395 6.60 14.90 -13.14
N LEU A 396 6.37 15.32 -11.90
CA LEU A 396 6.38 16.75 -11.52
C LEU A 396 7.77 17.21 -11.05
N SER A 397 8.76 16.34 -11.11
CA SER A 397 10.16 16.61 -10.73
C SER A 397 10.86 17.61 -11.66
N SER A 398 10.32 17.85 -12.86
CA SER A 398 10.88 18.73 -13.89
C SER A 398 10.21 20.12 -13.93
N VAL A 399 9.38 20.46 -12.92
CA VAL A 399 8.73 21.77 -12.82
C VAL A 399 9.78 22.83 -12.50
N CYS A 400 10.08 23.71 -13.46
CA CYS A 400 10.84 24.93 -13.21
C CYS A 400 9.90 26.01 -12.66
N VAL A 401 10.16 26.47 -11.44
CA VAL A 401 9.55 27.68 -10.86
C VAL A 401 10.66 28.74 -10.85
N ARG A 402 10.43 29.91 -11.45
CA ARG A 402 11.33 31.06 -11.27
C ARG A 402 10.80 31.82 -10.04
N GLU A 403 11.68 32.22 -9.14
CA GLU A 403 11.30 33.08 -8.01
C GLU A 403 11.22 34.53 -8.52
N SER A 404 10.06 35.17 -8.38
CA SER A 404 9.85 36.61 -8.63
C SER A 404 8.67 37.11 -7.77
N GLU A 405 8.67 38.39 -7.40
CA GLU A 405 7.99 38.93 -6.18
C GLU A 405 6.54 39.48 -6.35
N SER A 406 5.70 38.97 -7.26
CA SER A 406 4.30 39.47 -7.44
C SER A 406 3.31 38.61 -8.28
N THR A 407 2.30 37.94 -7.71
CA THR A 407 1.13 37.30 -8.41
C THR A 407 1.41 36.18 -9.45
N GLY A 408 1.07 34.91 -9.32
CA GLY A 408 0.47 34.06 -8.27
C GLY A 408 0.07 32.72 -8.92
N MET A 409 0.77 32.28 -9.98
CA MET A 409 0.32 31.20 -10.89
C MET A 409 1.50 30.36 -11.43
N CYS A 410 1.48 29.03 -11.23
CA CYS A 410 2.45 28.11 -11.83
C CYS A 410 1.74 26.95 -12.54
N TYR A 411 2.11 26.70 -13.80
CA TYR A 411 1.66 25.54 -14.58
C TYR A 411 2.78 24.50 -14.68
N VAL A 412 2.43 23.22 -14.65
CA VAL A 412 3.39 22.12 -14.85
C VAL A 412 3.93 22.19 -16.28
N MET A 413 5.23 22.16 -16.51
CA MET A 413 5.74 22.14 -17.89
C MET A 413 5.68 20.73 -18.50
N SER A 414 5.20 20.61 -19.73
CA SER A 414 5.25 19.35 -20.48
C SER A 414 6.68 19.05 -20.90
N GLU A 415 7.25 17.91 -20.48
CA GLU A 415 8.49 17.41 -21.08
C GLU A 415 8.25 17.15 -22.57
N SER A 416 8.91 17.92 -23.44
CA SER A 416 9.17 17.51 -24.80
C SER A 416 10.62 17.05 -24.89
N PRO A 417 10.92 15.73 -24.94
CA PRO A 417 12.28 15.23 -25.12
C PRO A 417 12.86 15.47 -26.52
N GLY A 418 12.36 16.45 -27.28
CA GLY A 418 12.69 16.62 -28.68
C GLY A 418 12.11 17.88 -29.31
N SER A 419 12.55 19.05 -28.84
CA SER A 419 12.57 20.23 -29.71
C SER A 419 13.60 21.20 -29.15
N ARG A 420 14.87 20.93 -29.47
CA ARG A 420 15.77 22.03 -29.79
C ARG A 420 15.40 22.40 -31.22
N ILE A 421 15.11 23.67 -31.47
CA ILE A 421 14.71 24.29 -32.75
C ILE A 421 13.19 24.50 -32.87
N SER A 422 12.75 25.72 -32.54
CA SER A 422 11.61 26.37 -33.20
C SER A 422 12.16 27.15 -34.40
N PRO A 423 11.80 26.80 -35.65
CA PRO A 423 12.19 27.58 -36.81
C PRO A 423 11.13 28.65 -37.06
N GLN A 424 11.12 29.77 -36.32
CA GLN A 424 10.51 31.03 -36.83
C GLN A 424 10.65 32.33 -36.04
N THR A 425 11.35 32.40 -34.92
CA THR A 425 11.69 33.71 -34.33
C THR A 425 13.08 33.65 -33.74
N GLY A 426 14.02 34.40 -34.34
CA GLY A 426 15.41 34.54 -33.92
C GLY A 426 15.54 35.29 -32.59
N THR A 427 14.88 34.80 -31.55
CA THR A 427 14.97 35.31 -30.18
C THR A 427 15.61 34.24 -29.31
N HIS A 428 16.67 34.66 -28.62
CA HIS A 428 17.56 33.84 -27.81
C HIS A 428 16.86 32.81 -26.90
N ASP A 429 17.47 31.63 -26.80
CA ASP A 429 17.22 30.57 -25.81
C ASP A 429 16.95 31.16 -24.40
N PHE A 430 15.67 31.31 -24.03
CA PHE A 430 15.25 31.72 -22.68
C PHE A 430 15.57 30.68 -21.59
N LEU A 431 16.15 29.53 -21.96
CA LEU A 431 16.48 28.42 -21.07
C LEU A 431 17.98 28.28 -20.77
N LYS A 432 18.85 29.15 -21.30
CA LYS A 432 20.25 29.21 -20.86
C LYS A 432 20.33 29.92 -19.50
N GLY A 433 20.40 29.16 -18.42
CA GLY A 433 20.72 29.68 -17.08
C GLY A 433 19.78 29.27 -15.95
N VAL A 434 18.77 28.44 -16.19
CA VAL A 434 17.88 27.96 -15.10
C VAL A 434 18.56 26.80 -14.39
N ASP A 435 18.99 27.00 -13.14
CA ASP A 435 19.55 25.95 -12.29
C ASP A 435 18.44 24.91 -12.03
N ARG A 436 18.55 23.74 -12.67
CA ARG A 436 17.53 22.69 -12.63
C ARG A 436 17.69 21.89 -11.34
N ARG A 437 17.22 22.43 -10.22
CA ARG A 437 17.11 21.66 -8.98
C ARG A 437 15.71 21.05 -8.90
N PRO A 438 15.57 19.71 -8.91
CA PRO A 438 14.28 19.09 -8.69
C PRO A 438 13.80 19.43 -7.28
N PHE A 439 12.63 20.06 -7.19
CA PHE A 439 12.04 20.40 -5.89
C PHE A 439 11.76 19.14 -5.09
N THR A 440 12.26 19.11 -3.86
CA THR A 440 11.96 18.05 -2.89
C THR A 440 10.86 18.54 -1.95
N GLY A 441 9.74 17.84 -1.91
CA GLY A 441 8.58 18.29 -1.14
C GLY A 441 7.24 17.79 -1.68
N GLN A 442 6.18 18.42 -1.19
CA GLN A 442 4.81 18.22 -1.65
C GLN A 442 4.33 19.49 -2.35
N ALA A 443 3.48 19.33 -3.36
CA ALA A 443 2.77 20.45 -3.94
C ALA A 443 1.26 20.27 -3.77
N LEU A 444 0.58 21.37 -3.49
CA LEU A 444 -0.87 21.46 -3.58
C LEU A 444 -1.22 21.86 -5.01
N VAL A 445 -2.00 21.03 -5.69
CA VAL A 445 -2.35 21.21 -7.10
C VAL A 445 -3.85 21.05 -7.33
N GLN A 446 -4.33 21.49 -8.48
CA GLN A 446 -5.70 21.23 -8.92
C GLN A 446 -5.80 21.16 -10.46
N LEU A 447 -6.81 20.44 -10.95
CA LEU A 447 -7.17 20.42 -12.36
C LEU A 447 -8.16 21.56 -12.64
N GLU A 448 -7.95 22.30 -13.72
CA GLU A 448 -8.80 23.44 -14.11
C GLU A 448 -9.11 23.41 -15.60
N ARG A 449 -10.16 24.13 -15.99
CA ARG A 449 -10.42 24.49 -17.39
C ARG A 449 -9.37 25.50 -17.83
N SER A 450 -8.80 25.30 -19.01
CA SER A 450 -7.86 26.27 -19.56
C SER A 450 -8.55 27.60 -19.88
N THR A 451 -8.01 28.69 -19.34
CA THR A 451 -8.38 30.06 -19.69
C THR A 451 -7.45 30.69 -20.74
N LEU A 452 -6.42 29.97 -21.19
CA LEU A 452 -5.46 30.46 -22.19
C LEU A 452 -6.18 30.80 -23.52
N PRO A 453 -5.85 31.93 -24.17
CA PRO A 453 -6.49 32.37 -25.42
C PRO A 453 -6.47 31.31 -26.53
N GLU A 454 -5.37 30.58 -26.65
CA GLU A 454 -5.18 29.48 -27.62
C GLU A 454 -6.06 28.25 -27.38
N HIS A 455 -6.64 28.11 -26.18
CA HIS A 455 -7.55 27.03 -25.82
C HIS A 455 -9.02 27.47 -25.83
N LYS A 456 -9.31 28.71 -26.24
CA LYS A 456 -10.67 29.25 -26.30
C LYS A 456 -11.58 28.35 -27.15
N GLY A 457 -12.75 28.03 -26.62
CA GLY A 457 -13.75 27.19 -27.29
C GLY A 457 -13.42 25.69 -27.31
N THR A 458 -12.41 25.24 -26.55
CA THR A 458 -12.04 23.83 -26.47
C THR A 458 -12.28 23.27 -25.06
N ARG A 459 -12.51 21.95 -24.95
CA ARG A 459 -12.48 21.25 -23.65
C ARG A 459 -11.04 20.90 -23.28
N THR A 460 -10.27 21.91 -22.91
CA THR A 460 -8.86 21.73 -22.49
C THR A 460 -8.71 21.83 -20.99
N VAL A 461 -8.07 20.81 -20.39
CA VAL A 461 -7.73 20.76 -18.95
C VAL A 461 -6.28 21.16 -18.76
N VAL A 462 -5.99 21.93 -17.72
CA VAL A 462 -4.64 22.26 -17.25
C VAL A 462 -4.44 21.78 -15.81
N LEU A 463 -3.19 21.52 -15.44
CA LEU A 463 -2.79 21.19 -14.08
C LEU A 463 -2.07 22.41 -13.48
N ARG A 464 -2.66 22.98 -12.43
CA ARG A 464 -2.16 24.16 -11.74
C ARG A 464 -1.52 23.77 -10.42
N ILE A 465 -0.33 24.31 -10.15
CA ILE A 465 0.30 24.25 -8.83
C ILE A 465 -0.11 25.50 -8.06
N LEU A 466 -0.75 25.29 -6.91
CA LEU A 466 -1.19 26.36 -6.01
C LEU A 466 -0.10 26.73 -5.00
N LYS A 467 0.60 25.73 -4.46
CA LYS A 467 1.63 25.92 -3.43
C LYS A 467 2.65 24.78 -3.50
N VAL A 468 3.92 25.10 -3.32
CA VAL A 468 4.99 24.11 -3.07
C VAL A 468 5.35 24.18 -1.60
N MET A 469 5.41 23.03 -0.95
CA MET A 469 5.77 22.84 0.45
C MET A 469 7.08 22.08 0.49
N THR A 470 8.16 22.75 0.88
CA THR A 470 9.44 22.12 1.14
C THR A 470 9.34 21.28 2.41
N LYS A 471 9.96 20.10 2.42
CA LYS A 471 10.14 19.37 3.69
C LYS A 471 11.13 20.18 4.51
N SER A 472 10.66 20.85 5.57
CA SER A 472 11.58 21.37 6.57
C SER A 472 12.26 20.21 7.27
N ASP A 473 13.57 20.29 7.46
CA ASP A 473 14.31 19.33 8.27
C ASP A 473 13.79 19.40 9.71
N GLY A 474 12.99 18.40 10.10
CA GLY A 474 12.66 18.07 11.48
C GLY A 474 11.69 19.02 12.21
N CYS A 475 10.41 18.66 12.30
CA CYS A 475 9.64 18.64 13.54
C CYS A 475 8.23 18.06 13.27
N TYR A 476 7.87 16.99 13.97
CA TYR A 476 6.47 16.58 14.08
C TYR A 476 5.83 17.45 15.15
N ASP A 477 5.27 18.60 14.75
CA ASP A 477 4.28 19.28 15.57
C ASP A 477 2.93 19.27 14.87
N ALA A 478 1.98 18.64 15.54
CA ALA A 478 0.66 18.33 15.03
C ALA A 478 -0.32 19.42 15.47
N SER A 479 -0.21 20.60 14.86
CA SER A 479 -1.29 21.58 14.85
C SER A 479 -1.27 22.36 13.53
N TRP A 480 -1.98 21.86 12.52
CA TRP A 480 -2.14 22.58 11.26
C TRP A 480 -3.57 23.07 11.10
N THR A 481 -3.85 24.24 11.66
CA THR A 481 -4.78 25.21 11.05
C THR A 481 -3.98 26.02 10.05
N PRO A 482 -4.36 26.09 8.76
CA PRO A 482 -3.66 26.93 7.81
C PRO A 482 -3.98 28.39 8.11
N GLU A 483 -3.09 29.07 8.85
CA GLU A 483 -3.04 30.52 8.83
C GLU A 483 -2.54 31.00 7.46
N SER A 484 -3.29 31.93 6.90
CA SER A 484 -3.06 32.58 5.62
C SER A 484 -1.81 33.45 5.69
N GLN A 485 -0.65 32.91 5.32
CA GLN A 485 0.45 33.76 4.86
C GLN A 485 0.47 33.75 3.33
N GLU A 486 -0.22 34.73 2.77
CA GLU A 486 -0.16 35.12 1.36
C GLU A 486 1.22 35.71 1.05
N ASN A 487 2.20 34.86 0.75
CA ASN A 487 3.40 35.29 0.05
C ASN A 487 3.27 34.82 -1.42
N GLY A 488 2.77 35.71 -2.28
CA GLY A 488 2.49 35.45 -3.70
C GLY A 488 3.73 35.56 -4.60
N LEU A 489 3.91 34.59 -5.50
CA LEU A 489 5.02 34.49 -6.46
C LEU A 489 4.58 34.94 -7.87
N ASP A 490 5.25 35.93 -8.50
CA ASP A 490 5.05 36.36 -9.92
C ASP A 490 5.62 35.37 -10.89
N MET A 491 4.88 35.09 -11.97
CA MET A 491 5.37 34.33 -13.10
C MET A 491 4.71 34.73 -14.43
N THR A 492 4.85 35.97 -14.88
CA THR A 492 4.57 36.32 -16.29
C THR A 492 5.64 35.72 -17.23
N GLY A 493 5.25 34.76 -18.07
CA GLY A 493 6.08 34.33 -19.22
C GLY A 493 6.09 32.83 -19.58
N ILE A 494 5.44 31.94 -18.83
CA ILE A 494 5.53 30.48 -19.07
C ILE A 494 4.19 29.88 -19.57
N HIS A 495 3.50 30.56 -20.48
CA HIS A 495 2.25 30.01 -21.05
C HIS A 495 2.49 28.96 -22.14
N GLN A 496 3.63 29.02 -22.86
CA GLN A 496 3.86 28.16 -24.03
C GLN A 496 4.17 26.69 -23.71
N HIS A 497 4.35 26.32 -22.43
CA HIS A 497 4.80 24.97 -22.04
C HIS A 497 3.90 24.30 -20.99
N ALA A 498 2.76 24.90 -20.64
CA ALA A 498 1.85 24.35 -19.64
C ALA A 498 1.29 22.98 -20.05
N TRP A 499 1.32 22.02 -19.12
CA TRP A 499 0.67 20.73 -19.25
C TRP A 499 -0.80 20.98 -19.46
N SER A 500 -1.25 20.61 -20.64
CA SER A 500 -2.61 20.84 -21.10
C SER A 500 -3.05 19.65 -21.93
N VAL A 501 -4.32 19.29 -21.79
CA VAL A 501 -4.92 18.18 -22.52
C VAL A 501 -6.26 18.64 -23.06
N ASN A 502 -6.34 18.77 -24.38
CA ASN A 502 -7.61 18.92 -25.07
C ASN A 502 -8.26 17.53 -25.19
N VAL A 503 -9.39 17.33 -24.53
CA VAL A 503 -10.05 16.02 -24.45
C VAL A 503 -10.76 15.60 -25.74
N ASP A 504 -10.99 16.54 -26.66
CA ASP A 504 -11.66 16.30 -27.94
C ASP A 504 -10.67 16.01 -29.08
N ARG A 505 -9.36 16.21 -28.87
CA ARG A 505 -8.36 15.94 -29.90
C ARG A 505 -8.13 14.43 -30.08
N PRO A 506 -8.00 13.94 -31.32
CA PRO A 506 -7.73 12.53 -31.57
C PRO A 506 -6.39 12.11 -30.94
N PRO A 507 -6.28 10.89 -30.39
CA PRO A 507 -5.05 10.44 -29.75
C PRO A 507 -3.89 10.48 -30.74
N ARG A 508 -2.83 11.24 -30.45
CA ARG A 508 -1.53 11.00 -31.09
C ARG A 508 -1.06 9.60 -30.69
N LYS A 509 -0.44 8.83 -31.61
CA LYS A 509 -0.02 7.44 -31.39
C LYS A 509 0.71 7.28 -30.03
N GLY A 510 0.13 6.49 -29.12
CA GLY A 510 0.64 6.17 -27.78
C GLY A 510 -0.09 6.88 -26.62
N SER A 511 -0.35 6.16 -25.51
CA SER A 511 -0.78 6.54 -24.14
C SER A 511 -1.88 7.62 -23.91
N LEU A 512 -1.92 8.70 -24.69
CA LEU A 512 -2.74 9.90 -24.49
C LEU A 512 -4.26 9.64 -24.60
N GLY A 513 -4.69 8.62 -25.34
CA GLY A 513 -6.12 8.30 -25.52
C GLY A 513 -6.84 7.93 -24.22
N SER A 514 -6.13 7.26 -23.29
CA SER A 514 -6.67 6.94 -21.96
C SER A 514 -6.77 8.19 -21.07
N LEU A 515 -5.90 9.18 -21.28
CA LEU A 515 -5.82 10.42 -20.50
C LEU A 515 -7.00 11.34 -20.84
N ALA A 516 -7.22 11.59 -22.12
CA ALA A 516 -8.33 12.41 -22.62
C ALA A 516 -9.69 11.87 -22.18
N LYS A 517 -9.89 10.54 -22.28
CA LYS A 517 -11.12 9.87 -21.83
C LYS A 517 -11.37 9.99 -20.32
N ALA A 518 -10.32 9.93 -19.49
CA ALA A 518 -10.47 10.13 -18.06
C ALA A 518 -10.84 11.59 -17.74
N LEU A 519 -10.18 12.56 -18.39
CA LEU A 519 -10.41 13.99 -18.15
C LEU A 519 -11.74 14.49 -18.71
N SER A 520 -12.31 13.85 -19.74
CA SER A 520 -13.63 14.23 -20.28
C SER A 520 -14.72 14.11 -19.21
N ILE A 521 -14.59 13.16 -18.28
CA ILE A 521 -15.52 12.94 -17.15
C ILE A 521 -15.69 14.20 -16.30
N LEU A 522 -14.64 15.01 -16.10
CA LEU A 522 -14.76 16.26 -15.31
C LEU A 522 -15.73 17.26 -15.92
N PHE A 523 -15.70 17.37 -17.25
CA PHE A 523 -16.64 18.22 -17.99
C PHE A 523 -18.04 17.61 -18.02
N ASP A 524 -18.16 16.28 -18.11
CA ASP A 524 -19.46 15.60 -18.09
C ASP A 524 -20.14 15.80 -16.72
N ASN A 525 -19.38 15.73 -15.63
CA ASN A 525 -19.85 16.03 -14.27
C ASN A 525 -20.33 17.47 -14.14
N GLU A 526 -19.56 18.44 -14.62
CA GLU A 526 -19.93 19.86 -14.59
C GLU A 526 -21.20 20.15 -15.41
N ALA A 527 -21.34 19.50 -16.57
CA ALA A 527 -22.54 19.61 -17.39
C ALA A 527 -23.79 19.02 -16.70
N LEU A 528 -23.64 17.91 -15.97
CA LEU A 528 -24.70 17.33 -15.16
C LEU A 528 -25.08 18.24 -13.99
N GLN A 529 -24.09 18.78 -13.27
CA GLN A 529 -24.33 19.72 -12.17
C GLN A 529 -25.10 20.95 -12.65
N GLY A 530 -24.67 21.56 -13.76
CA GLY A 530 -25.36 22.72 -14.33
C GLY A 530 -26.81 22.43 -14.77
N ARG A 531 -27.16 21.19 -15.11
CA ARG A 531 -28.56 20.79 -15.38
C ARG A 531 -29.37 20.69 -14.10
N GLN A 532 -28.80 20.10 -13.06
CA GLN A 532 -29.45 19.95 -11.74
C GLN A 532 -29.70 21.32 -11.09
N ASP A 533 -28.74 22.23 -11.15
CA ASP A 533 -28.86 23.57 -10.59
C ASP A 533 -29.97 24.37 -11.30
N ARG A 534 -30.08 24.24 -12.63
CA ARG A 534 -31.18 24.85 -13.40
C ARG A 534 -32.54 24.25 -13.10
N GLN A 535 -32.61 22.97 -12.73
CA GLN A 535 -33.86 22.33 -12.32
C GLN A 535 -34.26 22.79 -10.91
N ARG A 536 -33.30 22.90 -9.98
CA ARG A 536 -33.55 23.42 -8.63
C ARG A 536 -33.97 24.89 -8.63
N ALA A 537 -33.41 25.72 -9.51
CA ALA A 537 -33.79 27.13 -9.64
C ALA A 537 -35.20 27.35 -10.25
N LYS A 538 -35.86 26.29 -10.72
CA LYS A 538 -37.22 26.33 -11.27
C LYS A 538 -38.29 25.80 -10.30
N LEU A 539 -37.86 25.26 -9.16
CA LEU A 539 -38.69 24.85 -8.03
C LEU A 539 -38.60 25.94 -6.96
#